data_AF-A0A3B8SL33-F1
#
_entry.id   AF-A0A3B8SL33-F1
#
_cell.length_a   1.000
_cell.length_b   1.000
_cell.length_c   1.000
_cell.angle_alpha   90.00
_cell.angle_beta   90.00
_cell.angle_gamma   90.00
#
_symmetry.space_group_name_H-M   'P 1'
#
loop_
_entity.id
_entity.type
_entity.pdbx_description
1 polymer ?
#
loop_
_entity_poly.entity_id
_entity_poly.type
_entity_poly.pdbx_seq_one_letter_code
_entity_poly.pdbx_strand_id
1 'polypeptide(L)' 'MSKADVMFKKLRYEKEEHHYHCGNTIDYENLENGTAIDFMLESKRVKVWHITVSMQELQAINLKCKELGWIE' A
#
# COMPACT_ATOMS: atom_id res chain seq x y z
N MET A 1 -5.59 -12.59 4.17
CA MET A 1 -4.39 -11.87 3.67
C MET A 1 -4.31 -12.10 2.18
N SER A 2 -4.28 -11.02 1.40
CA SER A 2 -4.14 -11.07 -0.05
C SER A 2 -2.68 -11.39 -0.46
N LYS A 3 -2.42 -11.61 -1.75
CA LYS A 3 -1.04 -11.86 -2.22
C LYS A 3 -0.19 -10.60 -2.04
N ALA A 4 -0.76 -9.42 -2.27
CA ALA A 4 -0.08 -8.16 -2.00
C ALA A 4 0.26 -8.01 -0.51
N ASP A 5 -0.67 -8.32 0.40
CA ASP A 5 -0.41 -8.26 1.85
C ASP A 5 0.79 -9.15 2.25
N VAL A 6 0.94 -10.33 1.62
CA VAL A 6 2.08 -11.22 1.85
C VAL A 6 3.39 -10.59 1.36
N MET A 7 3.38 -9.86 0.23
CA MET A 7 4.57 -9.19 -0.28
C MET A 7 4.99 -8.03 0.62
N PHE A 8 4.04 -7.18 1.04
CA PHE A 8 4.30 -6.10 1.98
C PHE A 8 4.87 -6.62 3.31
N LYS A 9 4.30 -7.70 3.86
CA LYS A 9 4.82 -8.33 5.08
C LYS A 9 6.27 -8.82 4.93
N LYS A 10 6.64 -9.38 3.78
CA LYS A 10 8.04 -9.79 3.49
C LYS A 10 8.99 -8.61 3.41
N LEU A 11 8.47 -7.44 3.01
CA LEU A 11 9.18 -6.17 2.96
C LEU A 11 9.15 -5.40 4.29
N ARG A 12 8.71 -6.05 5.38
CA ARG A 12 8.62 -5.47 6.75
C ARG A 12 7.57 -4.36 6.91
N TYR A 13 6.60 -4.29 6.00
CA TYR A 13 5.45 -3.43 6.17
C TYR A 13 4.36 -4.11 7.00
N GLU A 14 3.75 -3.33 7.88
CA GLU A 14 2.56 -3.67 8.65
C GLU A 14 1.35 -3.01 8.00
N LYS A 15 0.22 -3.71 7.99
CA LYS A 15 -1.00 -3.24 7.31
C LYS A 15 -1.95 -2.62 8.33
N GLU A 16 -2.42 -1.43 8.04
CA GLU A 16 -3.49 -0.75 8.76
C GLU A 16 -4.63 -0.37 7.82
N GLU A 17 -5.84 -0.25 8.35
CA GLU A 17 -7.01 0.24 7.61
C GLU A 17 -7.62 1.39 8.40
N HIS A 18 -7.78 2.55 7.76
CA HIS A 18 -8.32 3.73 8.39
C HIS A 18 -9.61 4.18 7.72
N HIS A 19 -10.55 4.62 8.55
CA HIS A 19 -11.84 5.16 8.13
C HIS A 19 -11.89 6.65 8.48
N TYR A 20 -11.67 7.52 7.50
CA TYR A 20 -11.79 8.96 7.68
C TYR A 20 -13.11 9.48 7.12
N HIS A 21 -13.53 10.64 7.60
CA HIS A 21 -14.70 11.36 7.08
C HIS A 21 -14.60 11.67 5.56
N CYS A 22 -13.37 11.76 5.03
CA CYS A 22 -13.08 12.07 3.64
C CYS A 22 -12.74 10.85 2.76
N GLY A 23 -12.74 9.64 3.33
CA GLY A 23 -12.44 8.40 2.61
C GLY A 23 -11.76 7.34 3.48
N ASN A 24 -11.70 6.13 2.96
CA ASN A 24 -11.03 5.00 3.56
C ASN A 24 -9.63 4.83 2.96
N THR A 25 -8.66 4.46 3.79
CA THR A 25 -7.32 4.13 3.35
C THR A 25 -6.91 2.74 3.80
N ILE A 26 -6.12 2.07 2.97
CA ILE A 26 -5.37 0.88 3.37
C ILE A 26 -3.90 1.29 3.36
N ASP A 27 -3.28 1.27 4.52
CA ASP A 27 -1.94 1.80 4.70
C ASP A 27 -0.99 0.65 5.00
N TYR A 28 0.20 0.75 4.43
CA TYR A 28 1.31 -0.15 4.70
C TYR A 28 2.43 0.68 5.28
N GLU A 29 2.79 0.47 6.54
CA GLU A 29 3.84 1.21 7.24
C GLU A 29 5.04 0.32 7.56
N ASN A 30 6.25 0.81 7.29
CA ASN A 30 7.49 0.18 7.71
C ASN A 30 8.16 1.09 8.75
N LEU A 31 8.06 0.68 10.01
CA LEU A 31 8.57 1.44 11.15
C LEU A 31 10.11 1.43 11.22
N GLU A 32 10.79 0.48 10.57
CA GLU A 32 12.26 0.39 10.61
C GLU A 32 12.91 1.53 9.83
N ASN A 33 12.31 1.95 8.72
CA ASN A 33 12.82 3.01 7.84
C ASN A 33 11.90 4.24 7.77
N GLY A 34 10.77 4.24 8.48
CA GLY A 34 9.83 5.35 8.53
C GLY A 34 9.09 5.59 7.21
N THR A 35 8.89 4.55 6.39
CA THR A 35 8.20 4.67 5.11
C THR A 35 6.77 4.16 5.17
N ALA A 36 5.88 4.78 4.40
CA ALA A 36 4.50 4.34 4.28
C ALA A 36 4.01 4.38 2.83
N ILE A 37 3.04 3.51 2.52
CA ILE A 37 2.33 3.43 1.25
C ILE A 37 0.83 3.39 1.55
N ASP A 38 0.11 4.42 1.11
CA ASP A 38 -1.30 4.60 1.42
C ASP A 38 -2.13 4.38 0.14
N PHE A 39 -3.15 3.53 0.23
CA PHE A 39 -4.11 3.29 -0.85
C PHE A 39 -5.41 4.03 -0.53
N MET A 40 -5.60 5.20 -1.14
CA MET A 40 -6.82 6.01 -1.00
C MET A 40 -7.96 5.43 -1.84
N LEU A 41 -8.91 4.75 -1.19
CA LEU A 41 -9.85 3.87 -1.87
C LEU A 41 -10.83 4.60 -2.81
N GLU A 42 -11.33 5.75 -2.39
CA GLU A 42 -12.36 6.53 -3.10
C GLU A 42 -11.79 7.22 -4.33
N SER A 43 -10.55 7.72 -4.22
CA SER A 43 -9.89 8.42 -5.33
C SER A 43 -9.06 7.51 -6.23
N LYS A 44 -8.89 6.24 -5.85
CA LYS A 44 -8.04 5.25 -6.52
C LYS A 44 -6.60 5.76 -6.73
N ARG A 45 -6.04 6.36 -5.67
CA ARG A 45 -4.69 6.93 -5.68
C ARG A 45 -3.81 6.20 -4.69
N VAL A 46 -2.54 6.05 -5.06
CA VAL A 46 -1.49 5.53 -4.17
C VAL A 46 -0.61 6.70 -3.77
N LYS A 47 -0.42 6.91 -2.48
CA LYS A 47 0.57 7.83 -1.94
C LYS A 47 1.75 7.02 -1.42
N VAL A 48 2.95 7.45 -1.77
CA VAL A 48 4.19 6.85 -1.28
C VAL A 48 4.94 7.94 -0.54
N TRP A 49 5.26 7.71 0.73
CA TRP A 49 5.92 8.71 1.58
C TRP A 49 7.45 8.75 1.43
N HIS A 50 8.02 7.89 0.59
CA HIS A 50 9.44 7.84 0.29
C HIS A 50 9.76 8.46 -1.09
N ILE A 51 10.97 9.01 -1.26
CA ILE A 51 11.41 9.64 -2.54
C ILE A 51 11.57 8.60 -3.65
N THR A 52 11.92 7.37 -3.29
CA THR A 52 12.17 6.27 -4.22
C THR A 52 11.45 4.99 -3.79
N VAL A 53 11.06 4.17 -4.77
CA VAL A 53 10.39 2.89 -4.56
C VAL A 53 11.27 1.78 -5.17
N SER A 54 11.50 0.70 -4.42
CA SER A 54 12.18 -0.49 -4.93
C SER A 54 11.31 -1.26 -5.93
N MET A 55 11.93 -2.11 -6.75
CA MET A 55 11.16 -2.93 -7.70
C MET A 55 10.21 -3.90 -7.00
N GLN A 56 10.57 -4.40 -5.81
CA GLN A 56 9.73 -5.29 -5.02
C GLN A 56 8.52 -4.55 -4.43
N GLU A 57 8.70 -3.32 -3.95
CA GLU A 57 7.58 -2.47 -3.51
C GLU A 57 6.67 -2.12 -4.69
N LEU A 58 7.24 -1.76 -5.85
CA LEU A 58 6.46 -1.49 -7.04
C LEU A 58 5.63 -2.70 -7.49
N GLN A 59 6.19 -3.91 -7.39
CA GLN A 59 5.45 -5.16 -7.64
C GLN A 59 4.32 -5.38 -6.63
N ALA A 60 4.56 -5.12 -5.35
CA ALA A 60 3.54 -5.23 -4.30
C ALA A 60 2.41 -4.21 -4.51
N ILE A 61 2.75 -2.96 -4.85
CA ILE A 61 1.82 -1.89 -5.20
C ILE A 61 0.98 -2.29 -6.40
N ASN A 62 1.60 -2.70 -7.50
CA ASN A 62 0.89 -3.11 -8.71
C ASN A 62 -0.06 -4.28 -8.44
N LEU A 63 0.39 -5.27 -7.65
CA LEU A 63 -0.44 -6.40 -7.28
C LEU A 63 -1.64 -5.96 -6.43
N LYS A 64 -1.45 -5.04 -5.48
CA LYS A 64 -2.55 -4.49 -4.68
C LYS A 64 -3.54 -3.72 -5.54
N CYS A 65 -3.07 -2.90 -6.47
CA CYS A 65 -3.95 -2.18 -7.41
C CYS A 65 -4.78 -3.14 -8.28
N LYS A 66 -4.21 -4.27 -8.71
CA LYS A 66 -4.95 -5.34 -9.42
C LYS A 66 -6.01 -5.99 -8.52
N GLU A 67 -5.65 -6.34 -7.30
CA GLU A 67 -6.58 -6.94 -6.31
C GLU A 67 -7.74 -5.99 -5.96
N LEU A 68 -7.50 -4.68 -5.94
CA LEU A 68 -8.52 -3.64 -5.74
C LEU A 68 -9.33 -3.32 -7.02
N GLY A 69 -8.99 -3.93 -8.16
CA GLY A 69 -9.65 -3.66 -9.45
C GLY A 69 -9.42 -2.26 -9.98
N TRP A 70 -8.27 -1.64 -9.68
CA TRP A 70 -7.93 -0.30 -10.17
C TRP A 70 -7.23 -0.35 -11.53
N ILE A 71 -6.47 -1.42 -11.79
CA ILE A 71 -5.71 -1.66 -13.02
C ILE A 71 -5.74 -3.15 -13.39
N GLU A 72 -5.49 -3.48 -14.65
CA GLU A 72 -5.44 -4.85 -15.20
C GLU A 72 -4.11 -5.57 -14.95
#